data_AF-A0A0Q8Q4Q7-F1
#
_entry.id   AF-A0A0Q8Q4Q7-F1
#
_cell.length_a   1.000
_cell.length_b   1.000
_cell.length_c   1.000
_cell.angle_alpha   90.00
_cell.angle_beta   90.00
_cell.angle_gamma   90.00
#
_symmetry.space_group_name_H-M   'P 1'
#
loop_
_entity.id
_entity.type
_entity.pdbx_description
1 polymer ?
#
loop_
_entity_poly.entity_id
_entity_poly.type
_entity_poly.pdbx_seq_one_letter_code
_entity_poly.pdbx_strand_id
1 'polypeptide(L)'
;MDRLSQILWRERELLETLAYRLEVERMVLTGGRTRWLVNVTREIEEVLADLRATEVLRATAADEVAERLGLTPNPSLGALAEAAADPWESILLDHRDAMLTLARDIAETSEDAKGLITAGYRSARETLLAIGGTTTSSYTPGGQAVVNAGGARLVDRSL
;
A
#
# COMPACT_ATOMS: atom_id res chain seq x y z
N MET A 1 4.62 29.33 15.98
CA MET A 1 3.54 28.42 15.54
C MET A 1 3.57 28.24 14.03
N ASP A 2 3.81 29.33 13.28
CA ASP A 2 3.83 29.33 11.81
C ASP A 2 4.74 28.27 11.19
N ARG A 3 5.98 28.14 11.68
CA ARG A 3 6.93 27.11 11.19
C ARG A 3 6.36 25.69 11.33
N LEU A 4 5.76 25.37 12.48
CA LEU A 4 5.15 24.05 12.70
C LEU A 4 3.97 23.85 11.74
N SER A 5 3.08 24.83 11.61
CA SER A 5 1.94 24.73 10.68
C SER A 5 2.38 24.56 9.22
N GLN A 6 3.42 25.27 8.76
CA GLN A 6 3.97 25.08 7.41
C GLN A 6 4.50 23.65 7.20
N ILE A 7 5.19 23.09 8.20
CA ILE A 7 5.68 21.71 8.14
C ILE A 7 4.50 20.72 8.12
N LEU A 8 3.46 20.93 8.94
CA LEU A 8 2.26 20.08 8.95
C LEU A 8 1.51 20.11 7.61
N TRP A 9 1.42 21.28 6.98
CA TRP A 9 0.91 21.40 5.62
C TRP A 9 1.73 20.57 4.64
N ARG A 10 3.07 20.69 4.68
CA ARG A 10 3.95 19.92 3.80
C ARG A 10 3.82 18.41 4.02
N GLU A 11 3.75 17.97 5.27
CA GLU A 11 3.55 16.56 5.63
C GLU A 11 2.21 16.04 5.09
N ARG A 12 1.15 16.83 5.22
CA ARG A 12 -0.15 16.50 4.63
C ARG A 12 -0.09 16.36 3.11
N GLU A 13 0.55 17.28 2.39
CA GLU A 13 0.72 17.18 0.94
C GLU A 13 1.47 15.90 0.53
N LEU A 14 2.49 15.52 1.31
CA LEU A 14 3.24 14.29 1.08
C LEU A 14 2.39 13.04 1.33
N LEU A 15 1.55 13.04 2.37
CA LEU A 15 0.60 11.97 2.63
C LEU A 15 -0.47 11.87 1.52
N GLU A 16 -1.00 12.99 1.04
CA GLU A 16 -1.93 13.03 -0.11
C GLU A 16 -1.25 12.47 -1.37
N THR A 17 0.01 12.84 -1.61
CA THR A 17 0.81 12.31 -2.73
C THR A 17 1.03 10.80 -2.58
N LEU A 18 1.33 10.31 -1.37
CA LEU A 18 1.51 8.89 -1.10
C LEU A 18 0.21 8.11 -1.35
N ALA A 19 -0.92 8.60 -0.86
CA ALA A 19 -2.23 8.01 -1.11
C ALA A 19 -2.51 7.89 -2.61
N TYR A 20 -2.24 8.94 -3.38
CA TYR A 20 -2.35 8.92 -4.84
C TYR A 20 -1.43 7.87 -5.49
N ARG A 21 -0.17 7.74 -5.06
CA ARG A 21 0.75 6.76 -5.66
C ARG A 21 0.35 5.32 -5.35
N LEU A 22 -0.15 5.05 -4.15
CA LEU A 22 -0.70 3.73 -3.78
C LEU A 22 -1.94 3.39 -4.61
N GLU A 23 -2.81 4.37 -4.87
CA GLU A 23 -3.94 4.20 -5.78
C GLU A 23 -3.48 3.81 -7.19
N VAL A 24 -2.46 4.50 -7.71
CA VAL A 24 -1.87 4.18 -9.02
C VAL A 24 -1.28 2.76 -9.02
N GLU A 25 -0.61 2.34 -7.94
CA GLU A 25 -0.09 0.97 -7.81
C GLU A 25 -1.22 -0.06 -7.91
N ARG A 26 -2.30 0.16 -7.16
CA ARG A 26 -3.51 -0.67 -7.22
C ARG A 26 -4.06 -0.76 -8.65
N MET A 27 -4.20 0.37 -9.35
CA MET A 27 -4.67 0.40 -10.75
C MET A 27 -3.71 -0.30 -11.73
N VAL A 28 -2.40 -0.28 -11.47
CA VAL A 28 -1.41 -1.01 -12.26
C VAL A 28 -1.55 -2.52 -12.04
N LEU A 29 -1.71 -2.94 -10.79
CA LEU A 29 -1.89 -4.34 -10.39
C LEU A 29 -3.20 -4.92 -10.93
N THR A 30 -4.33 -4.27 -10.67
CA THR A 30 -5.65 -4.72 -11.18
C THR A 30 -5.70 -4.75 -12.71
N GLY A 31 -5.02 -3.81 -13.37
CA GLY A 31 -4.92 -3.79 -14.83
C GLY A 31 -3.91 -4.79 -15.43
N GLY A 32 -3.18 -5.55 -14.61
CA GLY A 32 -2.14 -6.47 -15.08
C GLY A 32 -0.95 -5.78 -15.78
N ARG A 33 -0.77 -4.47 -15.58
CA ARG A 33 0.24 -3.65 -16.29
C ARG A 33 1.61 -3.69 -15.58
N THR A 34 2.07 -4.89 -15.24
CA THR A 34 3.24 -5.14 -14.37
C THR A 34 4.53 -4.45 -14.81
N ARG A 35 4.70 -4.15 -16.11
CA ARG A 35 5.85 -3.37 -16.63
C ARG A 35 6.03 -2.00 -15.96
N TRP A 36 4.95 -1.41 -15.43
CA TRP A 36 4.98 -0.10 -14.77
C TRP A 36 5.07 -0.18 -13.24
N LEU A 37 5.00 -1.39 -12.66
CA LEU A 37 4.97 -1.56 -11.21
C LEU A 37 6.23 -0.98 -10.55
N VAL A 38 7.40 -1.26 -11.14
CA VAL A 38 8.69 -0.74 -10.66
C VAL A 38 8.72 0.80 -10.65
N ASN A 39 8.10 1.46 -11.63
CA ASN A 39 8.04 2.91 -11.68
C ASN A 39 7.26 3.48 -10.49
N VAL A 40 6.09 2.91 -10.21
CA VAL A 40 5.21 3.38 -9.13
C VAL A 40 5.82 3.07 -7.76
N THR A 41 6.40 1.87 -7.57
CA THR A 41 7.08 1.53 -6.32
C THR A 41 8.23 2.49 -6.02
N ARG A 42 9.04 2.86 -7.02
CA ARG A 42 10.09 3.88 -6.85
C ARG A 42 9.53 5.25 -6.45
N GLU A 43 8.44 5.68 -7.08
CA GLU A 43 7.79 6.95 -6.75
C GLU A 43 7.22 6.93 -5.32
N ILE A 44 6.69 5.80 -4.86
CA ILE A 44 6.27 5.60 -3.46
C ILE A 44 7.48 5.72 -2.52
N GLU A 45 8.59 5.06 -2.84
CA GLU A 45 9.83 5.14 -2.05
C GLU A 45 10.37 6.56 -1.94
N GLU A 46 10.33 7.33 -3.02
CA GLU A 46 10.71 8.75 -3.06
C GLU A 46 9.84 9.58 -2.10
N VAL A 47 8.51 9.42 -2.16
CA VAL A 47 7.60 10.14 -1.26
C VAL A 47 7.80 9.73 0.21
N LEU A 48 8.04 8.45 0.48
CA LEU A 48 8.34 7.97 1.83
C LEU A 48 9.66 8.51 2.37
N ALA A 49 10.66 8.73 1.53
CA ALA A 49 11.91 9.36 1.93
C ALA A 49 11.70 10.83 2.34
N ASP A 50 10.95 11.58 1.53
CA ASP A 50 10.59 12.98 1.81
C ASP A 50 9.73 13.09 3.08
N LEU A 51 8.82 12.14 3.31
CA LEU A 51 7.98 12.10 4.51
C LEU A 51 8.84 11.93 5.77
N ARG A 52 9.76 10.96 5.78
CA ARG A 52 10.68 10.75 6.92
C ARG A 52 11.54 11.98 7.22
N ALA A 53 12.04 12.66 6.18
CA ALA A 53 12.79 13.90 6.35
C ALA A 53 11.91 15.00 6.98
N THR A 54 10.67 15.12 6.53
CA THR A 54 9.70 16.10 7.04
C THR A 54 9.29 15.79 8.49
N GLU A 55 9.12 14.51 8.85
CA GLU A 55 8.81 14.08 10.22
C GLU A 55 9.89 14.49 11.23
N VAL A 56 11.17 14.38 10.86
CA VAL A 56 12.29 14.84 11.70
C VAL A 56 12.19 16.35 11.93
N LEU A 57 11.92 17.13 10.88
CA LEU A 57 11.73 18.58 10.98
C LEU A 57 10.50 18.92 11.84
N ARG A 58 9.41 18.16 11.69
CA ARG A 58 8.20 18.32 12.51
C ARG A 58 8.51 18.06 13.98
N ALA A 59 9.23 16.99 14.31
CA ALA A 59 9.57 16.66 15.69
C ALA A 59 10.33 17.81 16.37
N THR A 60 11.37 18.34 15.70
CA THR A 60 12.12 19.50 16.22
C THR A 60 11.24 20.75 16.36
N ALA A 61 10.43 21.06 15.36
CA ALA A 61 9.55 22.24 15.41
C ALA A 61 8.44 22.09 16.48
N ALA A 62 7.95 20.87 16.73
CA ALA A 62 6.98 20.57 17.76
C ALA A 62 7.59 20.75 19.15
N ASP A 63 8.82 20.30 19.38
CA ASP A 63 9.55 20.50 20.63
C ASP A 63 9.80 22.00 20.93
N GLU A 64 10.22 22.77 19.92
CA GLU A 64 10.36 24.23 20.03
C GLU A 64 9.04 24.93 20.38
N VAL A 65 7.91 24.41 19.89
CA VAL A 65 6.59 24.92 20.27
C VAL A 65 6.25 24.49 21.69
N ALA A 66 6.51 23.24 22.06
CA ALA A 66 6.25 22.67 23.38
C ALA A 66 6.91 23.52 24.47
N GLU A 67 8.20 23.83 24.28
CA GLU A 67 8.98 24.65 25.21
C GLU A 67 8.34 26.02 25.43
N ARG A 68 7.92 26.70 24.34
CA ARG A 68 7.26 28.00 24.43
C ARG A 68 5.89 27.96 25.13
N LEU A 69 5.21 26.82 25.05
CA LEU A 69 3.92 26.58 25.72
C LEU A 69 4.09 26.00 27.13
N GLY A 70 5.33 25.76 27.59
CA GLY A 70 5.60 25.16 28.90
C GLY A 70 5.26 23.67 29.01
N LEU A 71 5.18 22.97 27.87
CA LEU A 71 4.92 21.53 27.79
C LEU A 71 6.22 20.72 27.83
N THR A 72 6.10 19.43 28.13
CA THR A 72 7.21 18.50 28.02
C THR A 72 7.59 18.25 26.55
N PRO A 73 8.86 17.91 26.25
CA PRO A 73 9.28 17.51 24.90
C PRO A 73 8.47 16.33 24.35
N ASN A 74 8.47 16.21 23.03
CA ASN A 74 7.70 15.26 22.24
C ASN A 74 6.18 15.28 22.53
N PRO A 75 5.52 16.46 22.50
CA PRO A 75 4.09 16.53 22.72
C PRO A 75 3.33 15.93 21.53
N SER A 76 2.11 15.45 21.80
CA SER A 76 1.17 15.15 20.72
C SER A 76 0.64 16.44 20.09
N LEU A 77 0.20 16.38 18.83
CA LEU A 77 -0.47 17.52 18.19
C LEU A 77 -1.72 17.97 18.94
N GLY A 78 -2.44 17.04 19.60
CA GLY A 78 -3.58 17.37 20.44
C GLY A 78 -3.17 18.18 21.67
N ALA A 79 -2.10 17.77 22.37
CA ALA A 79 -1.57 18.51 23.51
C ALA A 79 -1.06 19.91 23.11
N LEU A 80 -0.44 20.02 21.93
CA LEU A 80 -0.05 21.32 21.38
C LEU A 80 -1.26 22.21 21.07
N ALA A 81 -2.35 21.64 20.55
CA ALA A 81 -3.57 22.37 20.25
C ALA A 81 -4.26 22.86 21.53
N GLU A 82 -4.43 21.98 22.53
CA GLU A 82 -5.05 22.31 23.82
C GLU A 82 -4.33 23.42 24.58
N ALA A 83 -3.01 23.51 24.46
CA ALA A 83 -2.20 24.55 25.09
C ALA A 83 -2.07 25.83 24.24
N ALA A 84 -2.50 25.80 22.98
CA ALA A 84 -2.36 26.93 22.07
C ALA A 84 -3.55 27.89 22.20
N ALA A 85 -3.26 29.19 22.06
CA ALA A 85 -4.29 30.21 21.91
C ALA A 85 -4.78 30.31 20.46
N ASP A 86 -5.93 30.95 20.26
CA ASP A 86 -6.45 31.29 18.95
C ASP A 86 -5.43 32.07 18.09
N PRO A 87 -5.34 31.80 16.78
CA PRO A 87 -6.17 30.87 15.99
C PRO A 87 -5.62 29.42 15.96
N TRP A 88 -4.55 29.13 16.70
CA TRP A 88 -3.73 27.95 16.46
C TRP A 88 -4.33 26.64 16.95
N GLU A 89 -5.17 26.68 17.98
CA GLU A 89 -5.90 25.50 18.47
C GLU A 89 -6.66 24.83 17.30
N SER A 90 -7.55 25.57 16.64
CA SER A 90 -8.34 25.07 15.51
C SER A 90 -7.48 24.57 14.35
N ILE A 91 -6.45 25.33 13.96
CA ILE A 91 -5.56 24.98 12.84
C ILE A 91 -4.81 23.67 13.11
N LEU A 92 -4.31 23.46 14.34
CA LEU A 92 -3.60 22.24 14.71
C LEU A 92 -4.53 21.02 14.77
N LEU A 93 -5.77 21.20 15.24
CA LEU A 93 -6.79 20.16 15.22
C LEU A 93 -7.17 19.77 13.78
N ASP A 94 -7.37 20.75 12.89
CA ASP A 94 -7.66 20.50 11.48
C ASP A 94 -6.55 19.69 10.81
N HIS A 95 -5.28 20.04 11.07
CA HIS A 95 -4.14 19.26 10.59
C HIS A 95 -4.15 17.82 11.10
N ARG A 96 -4.38 17.64 12.40
CA ARG A 96 -4.43 16.31 13.04
C ARG A 96 -5.51 15.44 12.40
N ASP A 97 -6.71 15.99 12.22
CA ASP A 97 -7.85 15.23 11.70
C ASP A 97 -7.67 14.87 10.21
N ALA A 98 -7.13 15.80 9.41
CA ALA A 98 -6.75 15.52 8.03
C ALA A 98 -5.70 14.41 7.92
N MET A 99 -4.65 14.46 8.74
CA MET A 99 -3.60 13.43 8.72
C MET A 99 -4.10 12.07 9.21
N LEU A 100 -4.98 12.03 10.23
CA LEU A 100 -5.60 10.78 10.69
C LEU A 100 -6.48 10.15 9.60
N THR A 101 -7.17 10.96 8.81
CA THR A 101 -7.96 10.49 7.68
C THR A 101 -7.06 9.89 6.60
N LEU A 102 -6.04 10.63 6.16
CA LEU A 102 -5.07 10.16 5.17
C LEU A 102 -4.35 8.88 5.60
N ALA A 103 -3.97 8.78 6.88
CA ALA A 103 -3.30 7.59 7.41
C ALA A 103 -4.18 6.33 7.33
N ARG A 104 -5.50 6.46 7.54
CA ARG A 104 -6.45 5.35 7.37
C ARG A 104 -6.57 4.95 5.91
N ASP A 105 -6.78 5.91 5.02
CA ASP A 105 -6.93 5.66 3.58
C ASP A 105 -5.67 4.98 2.98
N ILE A 106 -4.49 5.44 3.40
CA ILE A 106 -3.19 4.85 3.03
C ILE A 106 -3.09 3.41 3.53
N ALA A 107 -3.48 3.14 4.78
CA ALA A 107 -3.41 1.80 5.35
C ALA A 107 -4.33 0.82 4.63
N GLU A 108 -5.57 1.24 4.34
CA GLU A 108 -6.55 0.44 3.59
C GLU A 108 -6.04 0.14 2.17
N THR A 109 -5.63 1.17 1.42
CA THR A 109 -5.15 1.02 0.04
C THR A 109 -3.89 0.15 -0.04
N SER A 110 -2.99 0.27 0.94
CA SER A 110 -1.78 -0.54 1.01
C SER A 110 -2.09 -2.02 1.24
N GLU A 111 -3.09 -2.33 2.07
CA GLU A 111 -3.50 -3.71 2.34
C GLU A 111 -4.15 -4.35 1.11
N ASP A 112 -5.01 -3.60 0.41
CA ASP A 112 -5.61 -4.03 -0.85
C ASP A 112 -4.54 -4.36 -1.91
N ALA A 113 -3.54 -3.49 -2.07
CA ALA A 113 -2.45 -3.70 -3.03
C ALA A 113 -1.65 -4.97 -2.70
N LYS A 114 -1.32 -5.21 -1.41
CA LYS A 114 -0.66 -6.45 -0.96
C LYS A 114 -1.51 -7.69 -1.23
N GLY A 115 -2.82 -7.59 -1.03
CA GLY A 115 -3.78 -8.64 -1.35
C GLY A 115 -3.73 -9.02 -2.84
N LEU A 116 -3.73 -8.03 -3.73
CA LEU A 116 -3.62 -8.21 -5.19
C LEU A 116 -2.32 -8.89 -5.59
N ILE A 117 -1.17 -8.44 -5.05
CA ILE A 117 0.14 -9.05 -5.32
C ILE A 117 0.15 -10.54 -4.90
N THR A 118 -0.36 -10.83 -3.70
CA THR A 118 -0.39 -12.19 -3.15
C THR A 118 -1.32 -13.11 -3.94
N ALA A 119 -2.47 -12.60 -4.38
CA ALA A 119 -3.41 -13.35 -5.23
C ALA A 119 -2.83 -13.61 -6.64
N GLY A 120 -2.22 -12.58 -7.25
CA GLY A 120 -1.56 -12.70 -8.56
C GLY A 120 -0.44 -13.74 -8.56
N TYR A 121 0.39 -13.75 -7.51
CA TYR A 121 1.46 -14.75 -7.36
C TYR A 121 0.90 -16.18 -7.24
N ARG A 122 -0.15 -16.39 -6.45
CA ARG A 122 -0.81 -17.69 -6.29
C ARG A 122 -1.38 -18.20 -7.62
N SER A 123 -2.11 -17.35 -8.34
CA SER A 123 -2.71 -17.70 -9.63
C SER A 123 -1.66 -18.05 -10.69
N ALA A 124 -0.56 -17.29 -10.76
CA ALA A 124 0.55 -17.58 -11.66
C ALA A 124 1.21 -18.93 -11.34
N ARG A 125 1.42 -19.23 -10.05
CA ARG A 125 1.99 -20.51 -9.59
C ARG A 125 1.08 -21.70 -9.91
N GLU A 126 -0.22 -21.58 -9.69
CA GLU A 126 -1.19 -22.62 -10.02
C GLU A 126 -1.22 -22.91 -11.52
N THR A 127 -1.16 -21.86 -12.35
CA THR A 127 -1.10 -21.99 -13.82
C THR A 127 0.19 -22.72 -14.26
N LEU A 128 1.34 -22.35 -13.69
CA LEU A 128 2.62 -23.01 -13.99
C LEU A 128 2.63 -24.49 -13.56
N LEU A 129 2.02 -24.82 -12.41
CA LEU A 129 1.86 -26.20 -11.96
C LEU A 129 0.91 -26.99 -12.86
N ALA A 130 -0.19 -26.39 -13.34
CA ALA A 130 -1.10 -27.03 -14.27
C ALA A 130 -0.42 -27.34 -15.61
N ILE A 131 0.39 -26.41 -16.13
CA ILE A 131 1.18 -26.62 -17.35
C ILE A 131 2.28 -27.67 -17.12
N GLY A 132 3.04 -27.57 -16.03
CA GLY A 132 4.14 -28.48 -15.71
C GLY A 132 3.70 -29.89 -15.30
N GLY A 133 2.48 -30.03 -14.76
CA GLY A 133 1.85 -31.32 -14.44
C GLY A 133 1.23 -32.02 -15.65
N THR A 134 1.12 -31.31 -16.78
CA THR A 134 0.70 -31.90 -18.05
C THR A 134 1.93 -32.44 -18.78
N THR A 135 2.41 -33.63 -18.39
CA THR A 135 3.33 -34.41 -19.22
C THR A 135 2.58 -34.90 -20.46
N THR A 136 2.41 -34.03 -21.44
CA THR A 136 1.93 -34.39 -22.78
C THR A 136 3.02 -35.19 -23.51
N SER A 137 3.26 -36.43 -23.08
CA SER A 137 3.71 -37.45 -24.02
C SER A 137 2.48 -37.86 -24.80
N SER A 138 2.13 -37.07 -25.83
CA SER A 138 1.05 -37.43 -26.76
C SER A 138 1.52 -38.46 -27.77
N TYR A 139 2.83 -38.58 -27.99
CA TYR A 139 3.45 -39.52 -28.90
C TYR A 139 4.68 -40.20 -28.30
N THR A 140 4.81 -41.49 -28.54
CA THR A 140 6.05 -42.24 -28.28
C THR A 140 7.10 -41.88 -29.35
N PRO A 141 8.40 -42.15 -29.12
CA PRO A 141 9.44 -42.00 -30.15
C PRO A 141 9.18 -42.78 -31.46
N GLY A 142 8.24 -43.73 -31.45
CA GLY A 142 7.77 -44.46 -32.63
C GLY A 142 6.54 -43.83 -33.32
N GLY A 143 6.13 -42.61 -32.95
CA GLY A 143 5.01 -41.90 -33.56
C GLY A 143 3.62 -42.43 -33.21
N GLN A 144 3.51 -43.31 -32.21
CA GLN A 144 2.22 -43.84 -31.75
C GLN A 144 1.63 -42.91 -30.70
N ALA A 145 0.33 -42.61 -30.84
CA ALA A 145 -0.38 -41.84 -29.83
C ALA A 145 -0.37 -42.59 -28.49
N VAL A 146 0.06 -41.94 -27.41
CA VAL A 146 -0.03 -42.52 -26.06
C VAL A 146 -1.49 -42.43 -25.65
N VAL A 147 -2.21 -43.56 -25.75
CA VAL A 147 -3.58 -43.67 -25.26
C VAL A 147 -3.49 -43.71 -23.73
N ASN A 148 -3.82 -42.59 -23.09
CA ASN A 148 -3.97 -42.56 -21.65
C ASN A 148 -5.18 -43.44 -21.31
N ALA A 149 -4.95 -44.60 -20.68
CA ALA A 149 -6.01 -45.50 -20.22
C ALA A 149 -6.72 -44.88 -18.99
N GLY A 150 -7.41 -43.76 -19.21
CA GLY A 150 -8.17 -43.04 -18.21
C GLY A 150 -9.58 -43.59 -18.07
N GLY A 151 -9.75 -44.44 -17.06
CA GLY A 151 -11.03 -44.62 -16.33
C GLY A 151 -12.14 -45.38 -17.05
N ALA A 152 -12.37 -46.63 -16.64
CA ALA A 152 -13.58 -47.37 -16.99
C ALA A 152 -14.83 -46.60 -16.53
N ARG A 153 -15.60 -46.06 -17.48
CA ARG A 153 -16.95 -45.54 -17.23
C ARG A 153 -17.92 -46.72 -17.18
N LEU A 154 -18.28 -47.14 -15.96
CA LEU A 154 -19.41 -48.02 -15.72
C LEU A 154 -20.70 -47.24 -16.03
N VAL A 155 -21.38 -47.64 -17.10
CA VAL A 155 -22.71 -47.15 -17.45
C VAL A 155 -23.71 -48.08 -16.78
N ASP A 156 -24.40 -47.60 -15.74
CA ASP A 156 -25.51 -48.32 -15.12
C ASP A 156 -26.73 -48.26 -16.06
N ARG A 157 -27.21 -49.43 -16.47
CA ARG A 157 -28.46 -49.63 -17.19
C ARG A 157 -29.29 -50.63 -16.39
N SER A 158 -30.03 -50.13 -15.41
CA SER A 158 -31.14 -50.85 -14.80
C SER A 158 -32.46 -50.20 -15.24
N LEU A 159 -33.30 -51.06 -15.81
CA LEU A 159 -34.70 -50.85 -16.21
C LEU A 159 -35.63 -50.97 -15.00
#